data_AF-A0A7C4ZK53-F1
#
_entry.id   AF-A0A7C4ZK53-F1
#
_cell.length_a   1.000
_cell.length_b   1.000
_cell.length_c   1.000
_cell.angle_alpha   90.00
_cell.angle_beta   90.00
_cell.angle_gamma   90.00
#
_symmetry.space_group_name_H-M   'P 1'
#
loop_
_entity.id
_entity.type
_entity.pdbx_description
1 polymer ?
#
loop_
_entity_poly.entity_id
_entity_poly.type
_entity_poly.pdbx_seq_one_letter_code
_entity_poly.pdbx_strand_id
1 'polypeptide(L)'
;MKAGANLSDEEAVHVLGALAQTTRLAVFRVLMARAPHALSAAEIAAVLKVKASSLSLPLTRLKGAGLIRQVADKRPGTYALDRKCVRGMARLFELKAAKA
;
A
#
# COMPACT_ATOMS: atom_id res chain seq x y z
N MET A 1 9.12 0.76 -10.50
CA MET A 1 8.08 1.81 -10.53
C MET A 1 8.67 3.10 -9.98
N LYS A 2 8.64 4.18 -10.75
CA LYS A 2 9.13 5.50 -10.32
C LYS A 2 8.04 6.15 -9.46
N ALA A 3 7.89 5.72 -8.20
CA ALA A 3 7.00 6.41 -7.26
C ALA A 3 7.62 7.77 -6.89
N GLY A 4 7.47 8.72 -7.80
CA GLY A 4 7.97 10.09 -7.72
C GLY A 4 6.85 11.05 -8.10
N ALA A 5 6.26 11.66 -7.09
CA ALA A 5 5.37 12.84 -7.11
C ALA A 5 4.03 12.75 -7.88
N ASN A 6 3.94 12.10 -9.03
CA ASN A 6 2.72 11.98 -9.86
C ASN A 6 2.63 10.57 -10.47
N LEU A 7 1.51 9.89 -10.29
CA LEU A 7 1.19 8.63 -10.98
C LEU A 7 0.68 8.97 -12.39
N SER A 8 1.07 8.20 -13.42
CA SER A 8 0.35 8.23 -14.69
C SER A 8 -1.03 7.57 -14.56
N ASP A 9 -1.93 7.77 -15.53
CA ASP A 9 -3.26 7.14 -15.53
C ASP A 9 -3.16 5.61 -15.51
N GLU A 10 -2.21 5.03 -16.23
CA GLU A 10 -1.95 3.59 -16.24
C GLU A 10 -1.44 3.09 -14.88
N GLU A 11 -0.51 3.81 -14.27
CA GLU A 11 -0.01 3.50 -12.92
C GLU A 11 -1.12 3.65 -11.87
N ALA A 12 -1.98 4.66 -12.01
CA ALA A 12 -3.13 4.89 -11.16
C ALA A 12 -4.14 3.75 -11.26
N VAL A 13 -4.53 3.33 -12.47
CA VAL A 13 -5.41 2.17 -12.69
C VAL A 13 -4.79 0.90 -12.10
N HIS A 14 -3.49 0.70 -12.28
CA HIS A 14 -2.79 -0.44 -11.69
C HIS A 14 -2.85 -0.45 -10.15
N VAL A 15 -2.55 0.69 -9.52
CA VAL A 15 -2.57 0.87 -8.07
C VAL A 15 -3.98 0.71 -7.50
N LEU A 16 -4.98 1.33 -8.12
CA LEU A 16 -6.38 1.23 -7.71
C LEU A 16 -6.91 -0.20 -7.90
N GLY A 17 -6.54 -0.87 -8.99
CA GLY A 17 -6.85 -2.29 -9.20
C GLY A 17 -6.21 -3.20 -8.13
N ALA A 18 -5.00 -2.87 -7.67
CA ALA A 18 -4.38 -3.55 -6.53
C ALA A 18 -5.13 -3.29 -5.21
N LEU A 19 -5.84 -2.17 -5.06
CA LEU A 19 -6.70 -1.91 -3.89
C LEU A 19 -8.11 -2.47 -4.02
N ALA A 20 -8.60 -2.76 -5.24
CA ALA A 20 -9.94 -3.24 -5.55
C ALA A 20 -10.22 -4.71 -5.13
N GLN A 21 -9.71 -5.12 -3.98
CA GLN A 21 -10.06 -6.37 -3.30
C GLN A 21 -10.12 -6.14 -1.79
N THR A 22 -11.19 -6.63 -1.16
CA THR A 22 -11.51 -6.39 0.25
C THR A 22 -10.36 -6.69 1.20
N THR A 23 -9.69 -7.83 1.06
CA THR A 23 -8.56 -8.21 1.91
C THR A 23 -7.35 -7.28 1.73
N ARG A 24 -7.03 -6.89 0.49
CA ARG A 24 -5.90 -5.99 0.20
C ARG A 24 -6.17 -4.60 0.74
N LEU A 25 -7.39 -4.10 0.57
CA LEU A 25 -7.81 -2.83 1.14
C LEU A 25 -7.72 -2.85 2.68
N ALA A 26 -8.15 -3.93 3.33
CA ALA A 26 -8.06 -4.07 4.78
C ALA A 26 -6.60 -4.05 5.28
N VAL A 27 -5.71 -4.83 4.63
CA VAL A 27 -4.26 -4.82 4.93
C VAL A 27 -3.67 -3.42 4.77
N PHE A 28 -3.96 -2.76 3.65
CA PHE A 28 -3.47 -1.42 3.36
C PHE A 28 -3.97 -0.40 4.39
N ARG A 29 -5.25 -0.45 4.80
CA ARG A 29 -5.82 0.42 5.84
C ARG A 29 -5.14 0.25 7.19
N VAL A 30 -4.81 -0.99 7.59
CA VAL A 30 -4.07 -1.25 8.83
C VAL A 30 -2.68 -0.59 8.79
N LEU A 31 -1.96 -0.74 7.68
CA LEU A 31 -0.64 -0.13 7.50
C LEU A 31 -0.71 1.40 7.42
N MET A 32 -1.76 1.95 6.82
CA MET A 32 -2.01 3.39 6.77
C MET A 32 -2.29 3.96 8.17
N ALA A 33 -3.15 3.29 8.96
CA ALA A 33 -3.50 3.73 10.31
C ALA A 33 -2.30 3.67 11.29
N ARG A 34 -1.31 2.82 11.01
CA ARG A 34 -0.09 2.68 11.83
C ARG A 34 1.11 3.41 11.25
N ALA A 35 0.97 4.12 10.12
CA ALA A 35 2.08 4.87 9.54
C ALA A 35 2.58 5.95 10.52
N PRO A 36 3.90 6.15 10.67
CA PRO A 36 4.99 5.60 9.86
C PRO A 36 5.55 4.24 10.33
N HIS A 37 4.93 3.59 11.30
CA HIS A 37 5.38 2.31 11.82
C HIS A 37 5.18 1.17 10.81
N ALA A 38 6.09 0.20 10.86
CA ALA A 38 6.04 -1.01 10.05
C ALA A 38 5.49 -2.17 10.89
N LEU A 39 4.74 -3.07 10.26
CA LEU A 39 4.15 -4.24 10.91
C LEU A 39 4.55 -5.52 10.18
N SER A 40 4.80 -6.58 10.94
CA SER A 40 4.96 -7.92 10.41
C SER A 40 3.64 -8.48 9.86
N ALA A 41 3.73 -9.45 8.96
CA ALA A 41 2.55 -10.18 8.45
C ALA A 41 1.71 -10.77 9.61
N ALA A 42 2.36 -11.25 10.67
CA ALA A 42 1.69 -11.79 11.86
C ALA A 42 0.89 -10.70 12.62
N GLU A 43 1.46 -9.51 12.81
CA GLU A 43 0.76 -8.40 13.46
C GLU A 43 -0.43 -7.91 12.62
N ILE A 44 -0.27 -7.82 11.30
CA ILE A 44 -1.38 -7.47 10.39
C ILE A 44 -2.49 -8.50 10.49
N ALA A 45 -2.13 -9.79 10.50
CA ALA A 45 -3.08 -10.90 10.61
C ALA A 45 -3.84 -10.86 11.94
N ALA A 46 -3.16 -10.52 13.04
CA ALA A 46 -3.77 -10.37 14.36
C ALA A 46 -4.79 -9.22 14.39
N VAL A 47 -4.46 -8.06 13.80
CA VAL A 47 -5.40 -6.93 13.71
C VAL A 47 -6.63 -7.28 12.87
N LEU A 48 -6.42 -7.97 11.75
CA LEU A 48 -7.50 -8.38 10.84
C LEU A 48 -8.25 -9.65 11.30
N LYS A 49 -7.79 -10.31 12.37
CA LYS A 49 -8.31 -11.60 12.86
C LYS A 49 -8.35 -12.69 11.77
N VAL A 50 -7.28 -12.79 10.98
CA VAL A 50 -7.12 -13.80 9.91
C VAL A 50 -5.85 -14.63 10.11
N LYS A 51 -5.68 -15.71 9.33
CA LYS A 51 -4.44 -16.50 9.33
C LYS A 51 -3.32 -15.73 8.61
N ALA A 52 -2.12 -15.70 9.18
CA ALA A 52 -0.98 -15.04 8.53
C ALA A 52 -0.65 -15.60 7.14
N SER A 53 -0.87 -16.90 6.92
CA SER A 53 -0.64 -17.56 5.63
C SER A 53 -1.55 -17.05 4.51
N SER A 54 -2.73 -16.50 4.82
CA SER A 54 -3.62 -15.92 3.81
C SER A 54 -3.17 -14.53 3.34
N LEU A 55 -2.22 -13.90 4.04
CA LEU A 55 -1.75 -12.56 3.71
C LEU A 55 -0.58 -12.53 2.72
N SER A 56 0.11 -13.66 2.50
CA SER A 56 1.29 -13.72 1.61
C SER A 56 1.01 -13.19 0.20
N LEU A 57 -0.12 -13.62 -0.39
CA LEU A 57 -0.52 -13.17 -1.72
C LEU A 57 -0.96 -11.70 -1.73
N PRO A 58 -1.89 -11.23 -0.87
CA PRO A 58 -2.21 -9.81 -0.70
C PRO A 58 -0.99 -8.90 -0.53
N LEU A 59 -0.05 -9.27 0.35
CA LEU A 59 1.16 -8.49 0.63
C LEU A 59 2.09 -8.44 -0.59
N THR A 60 2.25 -9.55 -1.31
CA THR A 60 3.05 -9.58 -2.54
C THR A 60 2.44 -8.69 -3.62
N ARG A 61 1.11 -8.72 -3.80
CA ARG A 61 0.41 -7.87 -4.77
C ARG A 61 0.52 -6.38 -4.43
N LEU A 62 0.30 -6.02 -3.16
CA LEU A 62 0.45 -4.63 -2.70
C LEU A 62 1.90 -4.14 -2.83
N LYS A 63 2.89 -5.00 -2.55
CA LYS A 63 4.32 -4.67 -2.74
C LYS A 63 4.64 -4.47 -4.22
N GLY A 64 4.12 -5.35 -5.08
CA GLY A 64 4.29 -5.25 -6.54
C GLY A 64 3.70 -3.97 -7.12
N ALA A 65 2.58 -3.51 -6.59
CA ALA A 65 1.96 -2.22 -6.94
C ALA A 65 2.66 -1.00 -6.31
N GLY A 66 3.70 -1.19 -5.50
CA GLY A 66 4.44 -0.10 -4.86
C GLY A 66 3.68 0.62 -3.73
N LEU A 67 2.55 0.08 -3.24
CA LEU A 67 1.76 0.66 -2.15
C LEU A 67 2.38 0.42 -0.77
N ILE A 68 3.12 -0.67 -0.64
CA ILE A 68 3.83 -1.06 0.58
C ILE A 68 5.24 -1.48 0.21
N ARG A 69 6.15 -1.37 1.18
CA ARG A 69 7.54 -1.83 1.05
C ARG A 69 7.88 -2.79 2.19
N GLN A 70 8.73 -3.77 1.89
CA GLN A 70 9.32 -4.61 2.91
C GLN A 70 10.49 -3.86 3.56
N VAL A 71 10.62 -3.95 4.88
CA VAL A 71 11.71 -3.31 5.64
C VAL A 71 12.75 -4.37 5.98
N ALA A 72 13.96 -4.22 5.45
CA ALA A 72 15.03 -5.23 5.58
C ALA A 72 15.67 -5.26 6.98
N ASP A 73 15.88 -4.10 7.62
CA ASP A 73 16.55 -4.00 8.93
C ASP A 73 15.64 -4.34 10.14
N LYS A 74 14.46 -4.91 9.86
CA LYS A 74 13.47 -5.32 10.87
C LYS A 74 13.37 -6.85 10.85
N ARG A 75 12.35 -7.39 11.52
CA ARG A 75 12.01 -8.81 11.39
C ARG A 75 11.67 -9.15 9.93
N PRO A 76 12.17 -10.26 9.36
CA PRO A 76 11.75 -10.71 8.04
C PRO A 76 10.22 -10.77 7.90
N GLY A 77 9.68 -10.28 6.78
CA GLY A 77 8.24 -10.15 6.59
C GLY A 77 7.60 -8.95 7.30
N THR A 78 8.38 -7.90 7.58
CA THR A 78 7.87 -6.60 8.06
C THR A 78 7.60 -5.67 6.89
N TYR A 79 6.42 -5.05 6.88
CA TYR A 79 5.92 -4.19 5.83
C TYR A 79 5.59 -2.80 6.36
N ALA A 80 5.89 -1.78 5.57
CA ALA A 80 5.55 -0.40 5.83
C ALA A 80 4.81 0.20 4.64
N LEU A 81 4.01 1.23 4.89
CA LEU A 81 3.37 2.01 3.83
C LEU A 81 4.43 2.71 2.96
N ASP A 82 4.27 2.68 1.63
CA ASP A 82 5.05 3.53 0.74
C ASP A 82 4.42 4.92 0.66
N ARG A 83 4.97 5.86 1.44
CA ARG A 83 4.46 7.23 1.50
C ARG A 83 4.61 8.00 0.18
N LYS A 84 5.51 7.61 -0.71
CA LYS A 84 5.64 8.28 -2.02
C LYS A 84 4.47 7.89 -2.91
N CYS A 85 4.15 6.59 -2.99
CA CYS A 85 3.02 6.08 -3.74
C CYS A 85 1.68 6.67 -3.21
N VAL A 86 1.46 6.64 -1.89
CA VAL A 86 0.22 7.16 -1.29
C VAL A 86 0.01 8.64 -1.56
N ARG A 87 1.06 9.46 -1.52
CA ARG A 87 0.95 10.88 -1.89
C ARG A 87 0.66 11.07 -3.38
N GLY A 88 1.24 10.25 -4.25
CA GLY A 88 0.92 10.27 -5.68
C GLY A 88 -0.54 9.93 -5.94
N MET A 89 -1.10 8.97 -5.18
CA MET A 89 -2.52 8.60 -5.28
C MET A 89 -3.46 9.69 -4.77
N ALA A 90 -3.12 10.39 -3.68
CA ALA A 90 -3.90 11.53 -3.22
C ALA A 90 -3.96 12.64 -4.29
N ARG A 91 -2.80 12.92 -4.92
CA ARG A 91 -2.68 13.92 -5.99
C ARG A 91 -3.43 13.57 -7.28
N LEU A 92 -3.67 12.29 -7.56
CA LEU A 92 -4.51 11.87 -8.67
C LEU A 92 -5.92 12.49 -8.57
N PHE A 93 -6.46 12.57 -7.35
CA PHE A 93 -7.79 13.11 -7.08
C PHE A 93 -7.77 14.62 -6.80
N GLU A 94 -6.60 15.21 -6.60
CA GLU A 94 -6.43 16.65 -6.59
C GLU A 94 -6.54 17.17 -8.03
N LEU A 95 -7.77 17.50 -8.44
CA LEU A 95 -7.97 18.32 -9.63
C LEU A 95 -7.19 19.62 -9.44
N LYS A 96 -6.08 19.77 -10.17
CA LYS A 96 -5.58 21.12 -10.44
C LYS A 96 -6.71 21.82 -11.19
N ALA A 97 -7.37 22.77 -10.53
CA ALA A 97 -8.17 23.77 -11.23
C ALA A 97 -7.29 24.28 -12.37
N ALA A 98 -7.70 23.97 -13.60
CA ALA A 98 -7.02 24.46 -14.78
C ALA A 98 -6.89 25.97 -14.61
N LYS A 99 -5.66 26.48 -14.73
CA LYS A 99 -5.41 27.92 -14.71
C LYS A 99 -6.24 28.49 -15.87
N ALA A 100 -7.29 29.22 -15.52
CA ALA A 100 -8.14 29.96 -16.45
C ALA A 100 -7.34 31.05 -17.18
#